data_AF-A0A7G8V857-F1
#
_entry.id   AF-A0A7G8V857-F1
#
_cell.length_a   1.000
_cell.length_b   1.000
_cell.length_c   1.000
_cell.angle_alpha   90.00
_cell.angle_beta   90.00
_cell.angle_gamma   90.00
#
_symmetry.space_group_name_H-M   'P 1'
#
loop_
_entity.id
_entity.type
_entity.pdbx_description
1 polymer ?
#
loop_
_entity_poly.entity_id
_entity_poly.type
_entity_poly.pdbx_seq_one_letter_code
_entity_poly.pdbx_strand_id
1 'polypeptide(L)'
;MPYLYLAESYNELDLLANLVSKIENIDKPLKELDEECYLIAEFNRIKFSASRDVLIFGTYADHYLNFHLCQVYGLHIRVIDILKELGDKLYLCNRESYMYKYCTILHVEMGNLAVFYEKLSKVRVRFENR
;
A
#
# COMPACT_ATOMS: atom_id res chain seq x y z
N MET A 1 10.93 25.65 -1.86
CA MET A 1 10.43 24.73 -0.83
C MET A 1 10.45 23.27 -1.35
N PRO A 2 11.61 22.59 -1.39
CA PRO A 2 11.67 21.17 -1.76
C PRO A 2 11.47 20.22 -0.57
N TYR A 3 11.78 20.64 0.66
CA TYR A 3 11.70 19.78 1.86
C TYR A 3 10.27 19.41 2.29
N LEU A 4 9.31 20.34 2.13
CA LEU A 4 7.91 20.09 2.52
C LEU A 4 7.27 19.05 1.58
N TYR A 5 7.53 19.18 0.28
CA TYR A 5 7.09 18.23 -0.74
C TYR A 5 7.69 16.85 -0.52
N LEU A 6 8.99 16.78 -0.18
CA LEU A 6 9.64 15.53 0.18
C LEU A 6 8.97 14.86 1.38
N ALA A 7 8.67 15.60 2.44
CA ALA A 7 8.00 15.04 3.63
C ALA A 7 6.59 14.51 3.30
N GLU A 8 5.81 15.24 2.50
CA GLU A 8 4.49 14.80 2.04
C GLU A 8 4.58 13.50 1.23
N SER A 9 5.52 13.44 0.28
CA SER A 9 5.77 12.27 -0.54
C SER A 9 6.14 11.02 0.27
N TYR A 10 6.86 11.15 1.38
CA TYR A 10 7.23 10.01 2.23
C TYR A 10 6.09 9.52 3.15
N ASN A 11 5.05 10.33 3.34
CA ASN A 11 3.88 9.99 4.14
C ASN A 11 2.73 9.40 3.29
N GLU A 12 2.95 9.16 2.00
CA GLU A 12 1.92 8.71 1.06
C GLU A 12 1.27 7.37 1.43
N LEU A 13 1.95 6.54 2.24
CA LEU A 13 1.47 5.25 2.71
C LEU A 13 0.88 5.28 4.12
N ASP A 14 0.88 6.42 4.81
CA ASP A 14 0.42 6.50 6.22
C ASP A 14 -1.03 6.06 6.38
N LEU A 15 -1.90 6.45 5.45
CA LEU A 15 -3.31 6.03 5.46
C LEU A 15 -3.44 4.51 5.32
N LEU A 16 -2.66 3.90 4.43
CA LEU A 16 -2.65 2.45 4.24
C LEU A 16 -2.10 1.73 5.47
N ALA A 17 -1.02 2.25 6.07
CA ALA A 17 -0.45 1.71 7.30
C ALA A 17 -1.41 1.78 8.49
N ASN A 18 -2.12 2.90 8.62
CA ASN A 18 -3.17 3.08 9.62
C ASN A 18 -4.34 2.11 9.39
N LEU A 19 -4.74 1.89 8.14
CA LEU A 19 -5.82 0.98 7.80
C LEU A 19 -5.46 -0.49 8.12
N VAL A 20 -4.25 -0.93 7.80
CA VAL A 20 -3.75 -2.26 8.19
C VAL A 20 -3.75 -2.41 9.72
N SER A 21 -3.24 -1.40 10.44
CA SER A 21 -3.18 -1.44 11.90
C SER A 21 -4.57 -1.45 12.57
N LYS A 22 -5.55 -0.76 11.96
CA LYS A 22 -6.96 -0.83 12.39
C LYS A 22 -7.58 -2.20 12.12
N ILE A 23 -7.24 -2.85 11.02
CA ILE A 23 -7.74 -4.20 10.68
C ILE A 23 -7.17 -5.24 11.65
N GLU A 24 -5.89 -5.17 12.00
CA GLU A 24 -5.29 -6.05 13.00
C GLU A 24 -6.02 -5.99 14.36
N ASN A 25 -6.43 -4.80 14.76
CA ASN A 25 -7.08 -4.54 16.04
C ASN A 25 -8.59 -4.29 15.88
N ILE A 26 -9.24 -4.98 14.94
CA ILE A 26 -10.62 -4.65 14.60
C ILE A 26 -11.57 -4.98 15.75
N ASP A 27 -12.07 -3.96 16.43
CA ASP A 27 -13.14 -4.11 17.42
C ASP A 27 -14.53 -3.93 16.80
N LYS A 28 -14.61 -3.13 15.73
CA LYS A 28 -15.84 -2.79 15.00
C LYS A 28 -15.56 -2.66 13.50
N PRO A 29 -16.55 -2.89 12.62
CA PRO A 29 -16.42 -2.63 11.20
C PRO A 29 -15.94 -1.20 10.93
N LEU A 30 -15.01 -1.06 9.98
CA LEU A 30 -14.44 0.23 9.61
C LEU A 30 -15.35 0.87 8.56
N LYS A 31 -15.91 2.05 8.89
CA LYS A 31 -16.80 2.79 7.98
C LYS A 31 -16.17 3.07 6.61
N GLU A 32 -14.86 3.35 6.62
CA GLU A 32 -14.06 3.63 5.41
C GLU A 32 -14.08 2.48 4.41
N LEU A 33 -14.22 1.24 4.89
CA LEU A 33 -14.24 0.03 4.06
C LEU A 33 -15.65 -0.36 3.59
N ASP A 34 -16.70 0.21 4.19
CA ASP A 34 -18.08 0.06 3.71
C ASP A 34 -18.35 0.93 2.48
N GLU A 35 -17.50 1.95 2.22
CA GLU A 35 -17.55 2.74 1.00
C GLU A 35 -17.07 1.90 -0.20
N GLU A 36 -17.95 1.76 -1.19
CA GLU A 36 -17.64 1.04 -2.42
C GLU A 36 -16.44 1.71 -3.12
N CYS A 37 -15.47 0.90 -3.53
CA CYS A 37 -14.24 1.33 -4.22
C CYS A 37 -13.24 2.18 -3.39
N TYR A 38 -13.43 2.42 -2.09
CA TYR A 38 -12.50 3.22 -1.27
C TYR A 38 -11.03 2.76 -1.39
N LEU A 39 -10.79 1.46 -1.17
CA LEU A 39 -9.44 0.89 -1.26
C LEU A 39 -8.84 1.08 -2.65
N ILE A 40 -9.61 0.80 -3.69
CA ILE A 40 -9.16 0.92 -5.08
C ILE A 40 -8.77 2.38 -5.39
N ALA A 41 -9.57 3.34 -4.94
CA ALA A 41 -9.29 4.76 -5.10
C ALA A 41 -7.99 5.15 -4.38
N GLU A 42 -7.77 4.66 -3.16
CA GLU A 42 -6.56 4.94 -2.39
C GLU A 42 -5.30 4.36 -3.06
N PHE A 43 -5.35 3.12 -3.55
CA PHE A 43 -4.23 2.54 -4.31
C PHE A 43 -3.93 3.32 -5.59
N ASN A 44 -4.96 3.81 -6.29
CA ASN A 44 -4.77 4.64 -7.48
C ASN A 44 -4.18 6.02 -7.14
N ARG A 45 -4.60 6.62 -6.02
CA ARG A 45 -4.04 7.88 -5.50
C ARG A 45 -2.53 7.74 -5.25
N ILE A 46 -2.12 6.66 -4.58
CA ILE A 46 -0.70 6.35 -4.31
C ILE A 46 0.08 6.17 -5.61
N LYS A 47 -0.42 5.37 -6.56
CA LYS A 47 0.24 5.14 -7.87
C LYS A 47 0.41 6.45 -8.65
N PHE A 48 -0.59 7.32 -8.62
CA PHE A 48 -0.54 8.62 -9.26
C PHE A 48 0.51 9.53 -8.60
N SER A 49 0.51 9.62 -7.26
CA SER A 49 1.49 10.42 -6.52
C SER A 49 2.92 9.93 -6.79
N ALA A 50 3.17 8.61 -6.70
CA ALA A 50 4.46 8.02 -6.99
C ALA A 50 4.96 8.30 -8.43
N SER A 51 4.06 8.27 -9.42
CA SER A 51 4.41 8.62 -10.80
C SER A 51 4.90 10.07 -10.93
N ARG A 52 4.23 10.99 -10.23
CA ARG A 52 4.58 12.42 -10.21
C ARG A 52 5.88 12.66 -9.43
N ASP A 53 6.05 12.00 -8.30
CA ASP A 53 7.19 12.15 -7.40
C ASP A 53 8.49 11.69 -8.05
N VAL A 54 8.45 10.65 -8.90
CA VAL A 54 9.61 10.26 -9.72
C VAL A 54 10.06 11.37 -10.66
N LEU A 55 9.12 12.11 -11.27
CA LEU A 55 9.46 13.24 -12.15
C LEU A 55 10.09 14.40 -11.38
N ILE A 56 9.72 14.58 -10.11
CA ILE A 56 10.17 15.68 -9.27
C ILE A 56 11.52 15.37 -8.61
N PHE A 57 11.69 14.14 -8.11
CA PHE A 57 12.92 13.74 -7.43
C PHE A 57 14.06 13.39 -8.40
N GLY A 58 13.75 13.15 -9.68
CA GLY A 58 14.76 12.96 -10.73
C GLY A 58 15.80 11.94 -10.31
N THR A 59 17.06 12.38 -10.17
CA THR A 59 18.20 11.50 -9.81
C THR A 59 18.07 10.80 -8.45
N TYR A 60 17.25 11.33 -7.53
CA TYR A 60 17.03 10.79 -6.18
C TYR A 60 15.80 9.89 -6.07
N ALA A 61 15.06 9.68 -7.17
CA ALA A 61 13.84 8.91 -7.15
C ALA A 61 14.06 7.45 -6.68
N ASP A 62 15.25 6.87 -6.85
CA ASP A 62 15.51 5.49 -6.42
C ASP A 62 15.45 5.31 -4.92
N HIS A 63 15.93 6.30 -4.14
CA HIS A 63 15.82 6.26 -2.69
C HIS A 63 14.37 6.31 -2.25
N TYR A 64 13.57 7.20 -2.87
CA TYR A 64 12.13 7.31 -2.64
C TYR A 64 11.40 6.00 -3.01
N LEU A 65 11.67 5.42 -4.18
CA LEU A 65 11.01 4.20 -4.65
C LEU A 65 11.37 2.99 -3.79
N ASN A 66 12.63 2.84 -3.41
CA ASN A 66 13.08 1.76 -2.54
C ASN A 66 12.46 1.89 -1.15
N PHE A 67 12.40 3.11 -0.60
CA PHE A 67 11.75 3.36 0.69
C PHE A 67 10.28 2.91 0.66
N HIS A 68 9.52 3.35 -0.34
CA HIS A 68 8.10 2.99 -0.46
C HIS A 68 7.90 1.51 -0.74
N LEU A 69 8.74 0.90 -1.58
CA LEU A 69 8.67 -0.53 -1.87
C LEU A 69 8.89 -1.37 -0.60
N CYS A 70 9.87 -1.00 0.23
CA CYS A 70 10.10 -1.65 1.52
C CYS A 70 8.89 -1.52 2.45
N GLN A 71 8.26 -0.34 2.51
CA GLN A 71 7.04 -0.13 3.30
C GLN A 71 5.87 -0.98 2.79
N VAL A 72 5.64 -1.02 1.48
CA VAL A 72 4.58 -1.85 0.87
C VAL A 72 4.79 -3.31 1.21
N TYR A 73 6.01 -3.85 1.08
CA TYR A 73 6.28 -5.23 1.48
C TYR A 73 6.06 -5.47 2.97
N GLY A 74 6.47 -4.54 3.84
CA GLY A 74 6.23 -4.65 5.28
C GLY A 74 4.74 -4.73 5.62
N LEU A 75 3.92 -3.89 5.00
CA LEU A 75 2.46 -3.93 5.15
C LEU A 75 1.86 -5.21 4.54
N HIS A 76 2.40 -5.67 3.41
CA HIS A 76 1.90 -6.87 2.73
C HIS A 76 2.14 -8.14 3.55
N ILE A 77 3.30 -8.26 4.19
CA ILE A 77 3.62 -9.37 5.11
C ILE A 77 2.62 -9.39 6.26
N ARG A 78 2.36 -8.23 6.89
CA ARG A 78 1.37 -8.12 7.98
C ARG A 78 -0.01 -8.61 7.54
N VAL A 79 -0.48 -8.20 6.36
CA VAL A 79 -1.77 -8.66 5.81
C VAL A 79 -1.77 -10.17 5.57
N ILE A 80 -0.67 -10.74 5.07
CA ILE A 80 -0.53 -12.18 4.85
C ILE A 80 -0.58 -12.93 6.18
N ASP A 81 0.07 -12.42 7.22
CA ASP A 81 0.07 -13.07 8.54
C ASP A 81 -1.34 -13.10 9.14
N ILE A 82 -2.11 -12.00 9.03
CA ILE A 82 -3.53 -11.97 9.41
C ILE A 82 -4.34 -13.03 8.65
N LEU A 83 -4.14 -13.12 7.32
CA LEU A 83 -4.86 -14.10 6.49
C LEU A 83 -4.55 -15.54 6.87
N LYS A 84 -3.29 -15.85 7.22
CA LYS A 84 -2.89 -17.18 7.70
C LYS A 84 -3.60 -17.52 9.02
N GLU A 85 -3.62 -16.60 9.97
CA GLU A 85 -4.30 -16.81 11.26
C GLU A 85 -5.81 -17.01 11.14
N LEU A 86 -6.43 -16.39 10.14
CA LEU A 86 -7.86 -16.55 9.83
C LEU A 86 -8.16 -17.85 9.07
N GLY A 87 -7.30 -18.26 8.14
CA GLY A 87 -7.48 -19.44 7.30
C GLY A 87 -7.51 -20.77 8.06
N ASP A 88 -6.81 -20.83 9.20
CA ASP A 88 -6.79 -22.01 10.08
C ASP A 88 -8.09 -22.17 10.92
N LYS A 89 -9.01 -21.19 10.88
CA LYS A 89 -10.23 -21.13 11.70
C LYS A 89 -11.49 -21.07 10.81
N LEU A 90 -11.83 -22.17 10.15
CA LEU A 90 -12.93 -22.31 9.19
C LEU A 90 -14.38 -22.13 9.73
N TYR A 91 -14.56 -21.54 10.92
CA TYR A 91 -15.87 -21.13 11.45
C TYR A 91 -15.87 -19.61 11.69
N LEU A 92 -15.69 -18.85 10.61
CA LEU A 92 -15.55 -17.39 10.69
C LEU A 92 -16.84 -16.76 11.22
N CYS A 93 -16.76 -16.13 12.40
CA CYS A 93 -17.81 -15.22 12.85
C CYS A 93 -17.87 -13.98 11.94
N ASN A 94 -18.95 -13.18 12.01
CA ASN A 94 -19.14 -12.01 11.13
C ASN A 94 -17.93 -11.07 11.08
N ARG A 95 -17.21 -10.92 12.19
CA ARG A 95 -15.97 -10.14 12.30
C ARG A 95 -14.84 -10.74 11.46
N GLU A 96 -14.58 -12.02 11.60
CA GLU A 96 -13.48 -12.71 10.91
C GLU A 96 -13.76 -12.79 9.40
N SER A 97 -15.02 -13.00 9.00
CA SER A 97 -15.44 -12.95 7.59
C SER A 97 -15.20 -11.56 6.98
N TYR A 98 -15.52 -10.50 7.73
CA TYR A 98 -15.23 -9.12 7.33
C TYR A 98 -13.72 -8.91 7.17
N MET A 99 -12.91 -9.28 8.17
CA MET A 99 -11.44 -9.18 8.09
C MET A 99 -10.90 -9.92 6.87
N TYR A 100 -11.33 -11.16 6.67
CA TYR A 100 -10.87 -12.01 5.59
C TYR A 100 -11.15 -11.37 4.22
N LYS A 101 -12.37 -10.85 4.02
CA LYS A 101 -12.75 -10.14 2.79
C LYS A 101 -11.79 -8.98 2.48
N TYR A 102 -11.57 -8.08 3.44
CA TYR A 102 -10.76 -6.89 3.19
C TYR A 102 -9.26 -7.16 3.17
N CYS A 103 -8.77 -8.10 3.99
CA CYS A 103 -7.38 -8.54 3.92
C CYS A 103 -7.06 -9.21 2.57
N THR A 104 -8.01 -9.95 2.00
CA THR A 104 -7.84 -10.54 0.66
C THR A 104 -7.70 -9.45 -0.41
N ILE A 105 -8.55 -8.42 -0.35
CA ILE A 105 -8.47 -7.27 -1.28
C ILE A 105 -7.13 -6.54 -1.11
N LEU A 106 -6.74 -6.23 0.13
CA LEU A 106 -5.47 -5.57 0.43
C LEU A 106 -4.28 -6.39 -0.04
N HIS A 107 -4.31 -7.72 0.15
CA HIS A 107 -3.26 -8.61 -0.30
C HIS A 107 -3.03 -8.52 -1.81
N VAL A 108 -4.11 -8.53 -2.60
CA VAL A 108 -4.04 -8.40 -4.06
C VAL A 108 -3.52 -7.03 -4.46
N GLU A 109 -4.10 -5.96 -3.90
CA GLU A 109 -3.74 -4.60 -4.27
C GLU A 109 -2.33 -4.18 -3.83
N MET A 110 -1.85 -4.66 -2.68
CA MET A 110 -0.46 -4.46 -2.25
C MET A 110 0.52 -5.17 -3.19
N GLY A 111 0.19 -6.38 -3.63
CA GLY A 111 0.98 -7.07 -4.65
C GLY A 111 1.06 -6.27 -5.95
N ASN A 112 -0.07 -5.74 -6.41
CA ASN A 112 -0.13 -4.86 -7.59
C ASN A 112 0.70 -3.57 -7.40
N LEU A 113 0.67 -2.99 -6.20
CA LEU A 113 1.42 -1.79 -5.86
C LEU A 113 2.93 -2.03 -5.82
N ALA A 114 3.38 -3.16 -5.25
CA ALA A 114 4.79 -3.53 -5.25
C ALA A 114 5.34 -3.70 -6.67
N VAL A 115 4.61 -4.44 -7.52
CA VAL A 115 4.95 -4.62 -8.95
C VAL A 115 4.99 -3.27 -9.67
N PHE A 116 4.09 -2.35 -9.32
CA PHE A 116 4.09 -1.00 -9.89
C PHE A 116 5.37 -0.23 -9.52
N TYR A 117 5.76 -0.19 -8.24
CA TYR A 117 7.00 0.48 -7.81
C TYR A 117 8.26 -0.14 -8.46
N GLU A 118 8.33 -1.46 -8.59
CA GLU A 118 9.43 -2.14 -9.30
C GLU A 118 9.49 -1.79 -10.79
N LYS A 119 8.34 -1.65 -11.46
CA LYS A 119 8.31 -1.23 -12.86
C LYS A 119 8.76 0.21 -13.00
N LEU A 120 8.33 1.08 -12.08
CA LEU A 120 8.66 2.49 -12.09
C LEU A 120 10.18 2.71 -11.94
N SER A 121 10.84 1.95 -11.06
CA SER A 121 12.30 2.00 -10.91
C SER A 121 13.04 1.53 -12.17
N LYS A 122 12.56 0.46 -12.83
CA LYS A 122 13.15 -0.05 -14.09
C LYS A 122 12.99 0.90 -15.27
N VAL A 123 11.86 1.63 -15.35
CA VAL A 123 11.62 2.60 -16.42
C VAL A 123 12.67 3.71 -16.37
N ARG A 124 13.05 4.18 -15.18
CA ARG A 124 14.04 5.24 -15.02
C ARG A 124 15.46 4.84 -15.45
N VAL A 125 15.89 3.61 -15.14
CA VAL A 125 17.21 3.08 -15.55
C VAL A 125 17.40 3.13 -17.08
N ARG A 126 16.31 3.07 -17.87
CA ARG A 126 16.39 3.20 -19.33
C ARG A 126 16.53 4.64 -19.83
N PHE A 127 16.12 5.64 -19.04
CA PHE A 127 16.25 7.05 -19.40
C PHE A 127 17.65 7.60 -19.08
N GLU A 128 18.34 7.08 -18.07
CA GLU A 128 19.71 7.50 -17.73
C GLU A 128 20.80 6.87 -18.61
N ASN A 129 20.48 5.79 -19.33
CA ASN A 129 21.38 5.11 -20.28
C ASN A 129 21.23 5.60 -21.74
N ARG A 130 20.66 6.80 -21.95
CA ARG A 130 20.55 7.48 -23.26
C ARG A 130 21.22 8.84 -23.21
#